data_AF-A0A7X7QT98-F1
#
_entry.id   AF-A0A7X7QT98-F1
#
_cell.length_a   1.000
_cell.length_b   1.000
_cell.length_c   1.000
_cell.angle_alpha   90.00
_cell.angle_beta   90.00
_cell.angle_gamma   90.00
#
_symmetry.space_group_name_H-M   'P 1'
#
loop_
_entity.id
_entity.type
_entity.pdbx_description
1 polymer ?
#
loop_
_entity_poly.entity_id
_entity_poly.type
_entity_poly.pdbx_seq_one_letter_code
_entity_poly.pdbx_strand_id
1 'polypeptide(L)'
;LWAAELCTSLVLELAEAINDHLLDDLGLEEFVGLIGSIAGDPHRNYLSIRANPLKKKYFEQMQQVVNRVAQLYRRDLSTVEVIVQPDAATTVVTWLESESWPDFTGYLRLGGVAEGDAARLISQTADHLHQISRLKETHPELALRAEEGRRLLLRPPVADTYEGLMASQVMTQNRPVG
;
A
#
# COMPACT_ATOMS: atom_id res chain seq x y z
N LEU A 1 10.57 -4.91 18.91
CA LEU A 1 9.91 -6.24 18.80
C LEU A 1 8.62 -6.19 17.98
N TRP A 2 8.03 -5.02 17.70
CA TRP A 2 6.83 -4.88 16.86
C TRP A 2 7.07 -5.11 15.36
N ALA A 3 8.26 -4.78 14.84
CA ALA A 3 8.60 -4.94 13.42
C ALA A 3 8.49 -6.40 12.92
N ALA A 4 8.52 -7.39 13.83
CA ALA A 4 8.33 -8.80 13.51
C ALA A 4 6.88 -9.17 13.12
N GLU A 5 5.91 -8.27 13.34
CA GLU A 5 4.51 -8.50 12.94
C GLU A 5 4.21 -8.06 11.50
N LEU A 6 5.10 -7.28 10.91
CA LEU A 6 5.08 -6.97 9.48
C LEU A 6 5.63 -8.20 8.73
N CYS A 7 4.83 -8.79 7.84
CA CYS A 7 5.22 -9.91 6.96
C CYS A 7 5.17 -9.46 5.49
N THR A 8 5.73 -8.29 5.17
CA THR A 8 5.77 -7.76 3.79
C THR A 8 7.19 -7.57 3.27
N SER A 9 7.30 -7.36 1.95
CA SER A 9 8.54 -6.85 1.34
C SER A 9 8.94 -5.44 1.80
N LEU A 10 8.05 -4.73 2.50
CA LEU A 10 8.21 -3.34 2.97
C LEU A 10 8.39 -3.21 4.49
N VAL A 11 8.70 -4.31 5.18
CA VAL A 11 8.79 -4.35 6.65
C VAL A 11 9.73 -3.29 7.19
N LEU A 12 10.89 -3.14 6.57
CA LEU A 12 11.94 -2.22 7.05
C LEU A 12 11.55 -0.76 6.77
N GLU A 13 10.99 -0.49 5.59
CA GLU A 13 10.57 0.85 5.18
C GLU A 13 9.40 1.35 6.03
N LEU A 14 8.40 0.50 6.25
CA LEU A 14 7.30 0.82 7.17
C LEU A 14 7.79 0.93 8.61
N ALA A 15 8.76 0.11 9.01
CA ALA A 15 9.31 0.15 10.35
C ALA A 15 9.97 1.50 10.66
N GLU A 16 10.82 1.94 9.75
CA GLU A 16 11.55 3.19 9.82
C GLU A 16 10.64 4.41 9.67
N ALA A 17 9.61 4.35 8.81
CA ALA A 17 8.65 5.44 8.67
C ALA A 17 7.85 5.70 9.97
N ILE A 18 7.51 4.64 10.71
CA ILE A 18 6.85 4.76 12.02
C ILE A 18 7.83 5.30 13.06
N ASN A 19 9.08 4.81 13.10
CA ASN A 19 10.09 5.33 14.02
C ASN A 19 10.40 6.82 13.80
N ASP A 20 10.31 7.30 12.55
CA ASP A 20 10.50 8.70 12.20
C ASP A 20 9.24 9.56 12.46
N HIS A 21 8.17 8.98 13.02
CA HIS A 21 6.87 9.64 13.23
C HIS A 21 6.24 10.20 11.96
N LEU A 22 6.62 9.68 10.78
CA LEU A 22 6.15 10.18 9.48
C LEU A 22 4.65 9.97 9.27
N LEU A 23 4.07 8.97 9.95
CA LEU A 23 2.70 8.53 9.74
C LEU A 23 1.72 9.06 10.80
N ASP A 24 2.21 9.68 11.87
CA ASP A 24 1.43 9.95 13.08
C ASP A 24 0.30 10.96 12.83
N ASP A 25 0.62 12.07 12.16
CA ASP A 25 -0.29 13.22 11.94
C ASP A 25 -0.99 13.22 10.58
N LEU A 26 -0.84 12.17 9.78
CA LEU A 26 -1.44 12.11 8.45
C LEU A 26 -2.96 11.90 8.55
N GLY A 27 -3.72 12.64 7.74
CA GLY A 27 -5.12 12.35 7.48
C GLY A 27 -5.28 10.98 6.81
N LEU A 28 -6.50 10.43 6.80
CA LEU A 28 -6.74 9.08 6.26
C LEU A 28 -6.30 8.93 4.80
N GLU A 29 -6.62 9.90 3.95
CA GLU A 29 -6.22 9.91 2.53
C GLU A 29 -4.71 10.03 2.35
N GLU A 30 -4.07 10.92 3.11
CA GLU A 30 -2.61 11.11 3.06
C GLU A 30 -1.89 9.84 3.53
N PHE A 31 -2.39 9.22 4.60
CA PHE A 31 -1.85 7.98 5.14
C PHE A 31 -1.98 6.84 4.13
N VAL A 32 -3.18 6.58 3.63
CA VAL A 32 -3.45 5.50 2.66
C VAL A 32 -2.69 5.74 1.35
N GLY A 33 -2.67 6.97 0.86
CA GLY A 33 -1.92 7.34 -0.34
C GLY A 33 -0.41 7.16 -0.17
N LEU A 34 0.15 7.52 0.99
CA LEU A 34 1.58 7.38 1.23
C LEU A 34 2.00 5.90 1.32
N ILE A 35 1.19 5.05 1.95
CA ILE A 35 1.40 3.59 1.91
C ILE A 35 1.30 3.07 0.48
N GLY A 36 0.29 3.52 -0.29
CA GLY A 36 0.13 3.16 -1.70
C GLY A 36 1.33 3.56 -2.56
N SER A 37 2.01 4.67 -2.22
CA SER A 37 3.16 5.16 -2.97
C SER A 37 4.36 4.22 -2.96
N ILE A 38 4.53 3.42 -1.91
CA ILE A 38 5.64 2.46 -1.79
C ILE A 38 5.22 1.02 -2.03
N ALA A 39 3.90 0.76 -2.09
CA ALA A 39 3.32 -0.53 -2.47
C ALA A 39 3.32 -0.77 -3.99
N GLY A 40 3.49 0.29 -4.78
CA GLY A 40 3.48 0.23 -6.24
C GLY A 40 4.62 -0.60 -6.83
N ASP A 41 4.39 -1.06 -8.06
CA ASP A 41 5.42 -1.68 -8.89
C ASP A 41 6.02 -0.61 -9.83
N PRO A 42 7.34 -0.36 -9.78
CA PRO A 42 8.03 0.62 -10.63
C PRO A 42 7.80 0.43 -12.13
N HIS A 43 7.48 -0.78 -12.57
CA HIS A 43 7.30 -1.10 -13.98
C HIS A 43 5.87 -0.93 -14.48
N ARG A 44 4.96 -0.47 -13.63
CA ARG A 44 3.55 -0.27 -13.98
C ARG A 44 3.18 1.20 -14.01
N ASN A 45 2.16 1.48 -14.83
CA ASN A 45 1.62 2.82 -14.97
C ASN A 45 0.46 3.01 -13.99
N TYR A 46 0.42 4.18 -13.39
CA TYR A 46 -0.58 4.59 -12.41
C TYR A 46 -1.16 5.96 -12.79
N LEU A 47 -2.26 6.36 -12.15
CA LEU A 47 -2.96 7.60 -12.49
C LEU A 47 -2.10 8.84 -12.24
N SER A 48 -1.86 9.60 -13.30
CA SER A 48 -1.23 10.93 -13.28
C SER A 48 -2.13 12.03 -13.88
N ILE A 49 -3.40 11.72 -14.15
CA ILE A 49 -4.37 12.62 -14.82
C ILE A 49 -4.84 13.78 -13.94
N ARG A 50 -4.58 13.73 -12.63
CA ARG A 50 -4.92 14.79 -11.68
C ARG A 50 -3.70 15.13 -10.84
N ALA A 51 -3.72 16.33 -10.25
CA ALA A 51 -2.72 16.72 -9.26
C ALA A 51 -2.72 15.72 -8.10
N ASN A 52 -1.53 15.40 -7.61
CA ASN A 52 -1.41 14.46 -6.49
C ASN A 52 -2.07 15.06 -5.23
N PRO A 53 -2.96 14.33 -4.55
CA PRO A 53 -3.63 14.83 -3.36
C PRO A 53 -2.68 15.02 -2.17
N LEU A 54 -1.50 14.38 -2.19
CA LEU A 54 -0.52 14.46 -1.12
C LEU A 54 0.51 15.58 -1.38
N LYS A 55 0.93 16.23 -0.30
CA LYS A 55 2.00 17.23 -0.34
C LYS A 55 3.33 16.54 -0.69
N LYS A 56 4.09 17.16 -1.61
CA LYS A 56 5.41 16.69 -2.06
C LYS A 56 6.36 16.29 -0.92
N LYS A 57 6.33 17.04 0.19
CA LYS A 57 7.16 16.79 1.38
C LYS A 57 7.02 15.36 1.93
N TYR A 58 5.84 14.75 1.86
CA TYR A 58 5.63 13.40 2.40
C TYR A 58 6.33 12.36 1.54
N PHE A 59 6.31 12.52 0.22
CA PHE A 59 7.06 11.66 -0.70
C PHE A 59 8.57 11.83 -0.51
N GLU A 60 9.05 13.06 -0.29
CA GLU A 60 10.47 13.32 -0.04
C GLU A 60 10.94 12.68 1.27
N GLN A 61 10.13 12.78 2.34
CA GLN A 61 10.42 12.13 3.62
C GLN A 61 10.39 10.60 3.50
N MET A 62 9.40 10.03 2.81
CA MET A 62 9.35 8.58 2.57
C MET A 62 10.53 8.12 1.70
N GLN A 63 10.96 8.91 0.73
CA GLN A 63 12.11 8.57 -0.10
C GLN A 63 13.40 8.57 0.73
N GLN A 64 13.53 9.46 1.72
CA GLN A 64 14.65 9.43 2.67
C GLN A 64 14.65 8.13 3.48
N VAL A 65 13.48 7.67 3.94
CA VAL A 65 13.33 6.39 4.63
C VAL A 65 13.76 5.23 3.74
N VAL A 66 13.22 5.15 2.52
CA VAL A 66 13.56 4.11 1.53
C VAL A 66 15.07 4.08 1.25
N ASN A 67 15.67 5.25 1.02
CA ASN A 67 17.12 5.35 0.76
C ASN A 67 17.95 4.91 1.96
N ARG A 68 17.54 5.27 3.18
CA ARG A 68 18.23 4.89 4.42
C ARG A 68 18.19 3.37 4.62
N VAL A 69 17.03 2.75 4.42
CA VAL A 69 16.88 1.29 4.48
C VAL A 69 17.75 0.61 3.42
N ALA A 70 17.72 1.09 2.18
CA ALA A 70 18.54 0.54 1.10
C ALA A 70 20.06 0.59 1.43
N GLN A 71 20.52 1.70 2.02
CA GLN A 71 21.93 1.88 2.41
C GLN A 71 22.34 0.98 3.59
N LEU A 72 21.51 0.91 4.64
CA LEU A 72 21.85 0.19 5.87
C LEU A 72 21.85 -1.32 5.69
N TYR A 73 20.89 -1.85 4.93
CA TYR A 73 20.64 -3.29 4.87
C TYR A 73 21.30 -3.97 3.67
N ARG A 74 22.05 -3.23 2.82
CA ARG A 74 22.77 -3.73 1.64
C ARG A 74 21.99 -4.86 0.94
N ARG A 75 20.73 -4.60 0.55
CA ARG A 75 19.93 -5.63 -0.15
C ARG A 75 20.78 -6.14 -1.31
N ASP A 76 21.19 -7.40 -1.25
CA ASP A 76 21.80 -8.06 -2.41
C ASP A 76 20.83 -7.87 -3.58
N LEU A 77 21.38 -7.50 -4.74
CA LEU A 77 20.78 -6.91 -5.94
C LEU A 77 19.71 -7.79 -6.65
N SER A 78 18.85 -8.50 -5.93
CA SER A 78 17.88 -9.45 -6.51
C SER A 78 16.47 -9.38 -5.94
N THR A 79 16.11 -8.38 -5.11
CA THR A 79 14.75 -8.30 -4.52
C THR A 79 14.16 -6.89 -4.64
N VAL A 80 13.25 -6.73 -5.62
CA VAL A 80 12.32 -5.63 -5.91
C VAL A 80 12.75 -4.26 -5.34
N GLU A 81 13.15 -3.36 -6.24
CA GLU A 81 13.47 -1.97 -5.92
C GLU A 81 12.23 -1.29 -5.33
N VAL A 82 12.30 -0.91 -4.05
CA VAL A 82 11.25 -0.11 -3.42
C VAL A 82 11.50 1.33 -3.85
N ILE A 83 10.54 1.91 -4.54
CA ILE A 83 10.59 3.29 -5.02
C ILE A 83 9.32 4.00 -4.54
N VAL A 84 9.45 5.27 -4.15
CA VAL A 84 8.28 6.10 -3.88
C VAL A 84 7.65 6.53 -5.21
N GLN A 85 6.43 6.09 -5.47
CA GLN A 85 5.67 6.36 -6.69
C GLN A 85 4.46 7.27 -6.38
N PRO A 86 4.56 8.59 -6.61
CA PRO A 86 3.43 9.50 -6.40
C PRO A 86 2.16 9.11 -7.16
N ASP A 87 2.28 8.61 -8.39
CA ASP A 87 1.11 8.22 -9.20
C ASP A 87 0.37 7.00 -8.62
N ALA A 88 1.08 6.12 -7.91
CA ALA A 88 0.44 5.04 -7.15
C ALA A 88 -0.41 5.60 -6.01
N ALA A 89 0.08 6.62 -5.29
CA ALA A 89 -0.71 7.34 -4.29
C ALA A 89 -1.97 7.96 -4.90
N THR A 90 -1.83 8.66 -6.03
CA THR A 90 -2.97 9.24 -6.76
C THR A 90 -3.98 8.15 -7.11
N THR A 91 -3.53 6.98 -7.57
CA THR A 91 -4.42 5.87 -7.93
C THR A 91 -5.22 5.36 -6.74
N VAL A 92 -4.54 5.07 -5.63
CA VAL A 92 -5.19 4.56 -4.41
C VAL A 92 -6.17 5.58 -3.84
N VAL A 93 -5.77 6.86 -3.77
CA VAL A 93 -6.64 7.91 -3.24
C VAL A 93 -7.82 8.17 -4.19
N THR A 94 -7.62 8.07 -5.50
CA THR A 94 -8.74 8.16 -6.46
C THR A 94 -9.74 7.03 -6.23
N TRP A 95 -9.27 5.79 -5.97
CA TRP A 95 -10.16 4.70 -5.60
C TRP A 95 -10.89 5.00 -4.28
N LEU A 96 -10.18 5.49 -3.27
CA LEU A 96 -10.75 5.83 -1.96
C LEU A 96 -11.89 6.86 -2.07
N GLU A 97 -11.73 7.86 -2.94
CA GLU A 97 -12.72 8.91 -3.23
C GLU A 97 -13.85 8.44 -4.15
N SER A 98 -13.63 7.39 -4.96
CA SER A 98 -14.61 6.91 -5.94
C SER A 98 -15.81 6.26 -5.24
N GLU A 99 -17.02 6.55 -5.73
CA GLU A 99 -18.25 5.97 -5.18
C GLU A 99 -18.36 4.48 -5.52
N SER A 100 -17.86 4.08 -6.69
CA SER A 100 -18.00 2.72 -7.22
C SER A 100 -16.86 2.35 -8.16
N TRP A 101 -16.68 1.05 -8.41
CA TRP A 101 -15.69 0.57 -9.38
C TRP A 101 -15.93 1.10 -10.81
N PRO A 102 -17.16 1.15 -11.35
CA PRO A 102 -17.40 1.77 -12.65
C PRO A 102 -16.94 3.23 -12.75
N ASP A 103 -17.12 4.03 -11.69
CA ASP A 103 -16.62 5.41 -11.61
C ASP A 103 -15.08 5.43 -11.64
N PHE A 104 -14.45 4.64 -10.78
CA PHE A 104 -12.99 4.50 -10.73
C PHE A 104 -12.37 4.07 -12.08
N THR A 105 -12.94 3.06 -12.73
CA THR A 105 -12.47 2.60 -14.05
C THR A 105 -12.63 3.66 -15.14
N GLY A 106 -13.55 4.62 -14.97
CA GLY A 106 -13.64 5.81 -15.82
C GLY A 106 -12.34 6.61 -15.80
N TYR A 107 -11.81 6.90 -14.62
CA TYR A 107 -10.51 7.56 -14.45
C TYR A 107 -9.36 6.72 -15.00
N LEU A 108 -9.35 5.41 -14.75
CA LEU A 108 -8.31 4.51 -15.27
C LEU A 108 -8.24 4.53 -16.80
N ARG A 109 -9.39 4.46 -17.48
CA ARG A 109 -9.46 4.53 -18.95
C ARG A 109 -8.95 5.86 -19.48
N LEU A 110 -9.31 6.98 -18.85
CA LEU A 110 -8.82 8.31 -19.22
C LEU A 110 -7.30 8.44 -19.03
N GLY A 111 -6.75 7.80 -18.00
CA GLY A 111 -5.31 7.79 -17.71
C GLY A 111 -4.51 6.71 -18.41
N GLY A 112 -5.13 5.84 -19.22
CA GLY A 112 -4.44 4.72 -19.86
C GLY A 112 -3.87 3.69 -18.87
N VAL A 113 -4.47 3.58 -17.68
CA VAL A 113 -4.05 2.63 -16.64
C VAL A 113 -4.85 1.34 -16.75
N ALA A 114 -4.16 0.20 -16.68
CA ALA A 114 -4.83 -1.09 -16.70
C ALA A 114 -5.58 -1.36 -15.39
N GLU A 115 -6.83 -1.80 -15.48
CA GLU A 115 -7.68 -2.09 -14.31
C GLU A 115 -7.05 -3.13 -13.37
N GLY A 116 -6.39 -4.16 -13.94
CA GLY A 116 -5.67 -5.17 -13.18
C GLY A 116 -4.46 -4.63 -12.41
N ASP A 117 -3.76 -3.63 -12.95
CA ASP A 117 -2.62 -2.98 -12.28
C ASP A 117 -3.09 -2.16 -11.08
N ALA A 118 -4.19 -1.43 -11.25
CA ALA A 118 -4.83 -0.68 -10.19
C ALA A 118 -5.40 -1.61 -9.10
N ALA A 119 -6.12 -2.68 -9.48
CA ALA A 119 -6.64 -3.66 -8.53
C ALA A 119 -5.51 -4.28 -7.69
N ARG A 120 -4.41 -4.69 -8.33
CA ARG A 120 -3.24 -5.23 -7.65
C ARG A 120 -2.62 -4.23 -6.67
N LEU A 121 -2.44 -2.97 -7.08
CA LEU A 121 -1.94 -1.90 -6.20
C LEU A 121 -2.84 -1.71 -4.97
N ILE A 122 -4.17 -1.67 -5.17
CA ILE A 122 -5.14 -1.52 -4.08
C ILE A 122 -5.05 -2.70 -3.10
N SER A 123 -4.99 -3.94 -3.60
CA SER A 123 -4.83 -5.13 -2.76
C SER A 123 -3.51 -5.11 -1.97
N GLN A 124 -2.39 -4.76 -2.61
CA GLN A 124 -1.10 -4.66 -1.93
C GLN A 124 -1.11 -3.57 -0.85
N THR A 125 -1.70 -2.42 -1.15
CA THR A 125 -1.87 -1.34 -0.16
C THR A 125 -2.71 -1.83 1.03
N ALA A 126 -3.82 -2.52 0.77
CA ALA A 126 -4.67 -3.09 1.81
C ALA A 126 -3.96 -4.15 2.67
N ASP A 127 -3.05 -4.93 2.08
CA ASP A 127 -2.18 -5.88 2.81
C ASP A 127 -1.22 -5.16 3.75
N HIS A 128 -0.55 -4.10 3.29
CA HIS A 128 0.33 -3.31 4.15
C HIS A 128 -0.45 -2.64 5.29
N LEU A 129 -1.63 -2.10 5.01
CA LEU A 129 -2.53 -1.55 6.02
C LEU A 129 -2.98 -2.64 7.02
N HIS A 130 -3.26 -3.86 6.55
CA HIS A 130 -3.59 -4.97 7.44
C HIS A 130 -2.44 -5.25 8.42
N GLN A 131 -1.19 -5.20 7.96
CA GLN A 131 -0.05 -5.42 8.84
C GLN A 131 0.12 -4.30 9.86
N ILE A 132 -0.02 -3.04 9.44
CA ILE A 132 0.00 -1.90 10.36
C ILE A 132 -1.14 -1.99 11.39
N SER A 133 -2.32 -2.48 10.99
CA SER A 133 -3.48 -2.64 11.88
C SER A 133 -3.26 -3.64 13.02
N ARG A 134 -2.21 -4.47 12.96
CA ARG A 134 -1.86 -5.43 14.02
C ARG A 134 -1.09 -4.79 15.17
N LEU A 135 -0.51 -3.60 14.95
CA LEU A 135 0.29 -2.87 15.94
C LEU A 135 -0.53 -2.26 17.09
N LYS A 136 -1.73 -2.80 17.40
CA LYS A 136 -2.69 -2.22 18.36
C LYS A 136 -2.11 -2.03 19.76
N GLU A 137 -1.17 -2.88 20.16
CA GLU A 137 -0.54 -2.81 21.48
C GLU A 137 0.50 -1.68 21.60
N THR A 138 1.13 -1.28 20.48
CA THR A 138 2.25 -0.32 20.48
C THR A 138 1.90 1.01 19.84
N HIS A 139 1.07 1.00 18.80
CA HIS A 139 0.65 2.17 18.02
C HIS A 139 -0.87 2.13 17.76
N PRO A 140 -1.71 2.23 18.81
CA PRO A 140 -3.16 2.00 18.70
C PRO A 140 -3.86 2.95 17.73
N GLU A 141 -3.48 4.23 17.70
CA GLU A 141 -4.09 5.22 16.79
C GLU A 141 -3.75 4.93 15.32
N LEU A 142 -2.48 4.59 15.06
CA LEU A 142 -2.02 4.20 13.74
C LEU A 142 -2.71 2.91 13.28
N ALA A 143 -2.85 1.92 14.18
CA ALA A 143 -3.51 0.67 13.90
C ALA A 143 -5.00 0.85 13.55
N LEU A 144 -5.70 1.75 14.28
CA LEU A 144 -7.09 2.10 13.99
C LEU A 144 -7.23 2.77 12.63
N ARG A 145 -6.33 3.72 12.30
CA ARG A 145 -6.32 4.39 10.99
C ARG A 145 -6.08 3.40 9.86
N ALA A 146 -5.20 2.43 10.07
CA ALA A 146 -4.91 1.38 9.10
C ALA A 146 -6.07 0.41 8.89
N GLU A 147 -6.78 0.05 9.97
CA GLU A 147 -8.01 -0.74 9.88
C GLU A 147 -9.08 -0.03 9.06
N GLU A 148 -9.29 1.27 9.30
CA GLU A 148 -10.26 2.07 8.55
C GLU A 148 -9.87 2.23 7.07
N GLY A 149 -8.61 2.56 6.78
CA GLY A 149 -8.12 2.67 5.41
C GLY A 149 -8.27 1.36 4.63
N ARG A 150 -7.93 0.24 5.27
CA ARG A 150 -8.09 -1.10 4.68
C ARG A 150 -9.55 -1.39 4.34
N ARG A 151 -10.48 -1.09 5.26
CA ARG A 151 -11.91 -1.31 5.07
C ARG A 151 -12.46 -0.52 3.88
N LEU A 152 -12.00 0.72 3.69
CA LEU A 152 -12.43 1.55 2.57
C LEU A 152 -11.81 1.15 1.22
N LEU A 153 -10.60 0.59 1.23
CA LEU A 153 -9.97 0.07 0.00
C LEU A 153 -10.57 -1.26 -0.45
N LEU A 154 -10.91 -2.15 0.49
CA LEU A 154 -11.48 -3.47 0.18
C LEU A 154 -13.01 -3.37 0.01
N ARG A 155 -13.44 -2.68 -1.04
CA ARG A 155 -14.82 -2.66 -1.53
C ARG A 155 -14.93 -3.48 -2.83
N PRO A 156 -16.12 -3.97 -3.22
CA PRO A 156 -16.29 -4.70 -4.47
C PRO A 156 -15.81 -3.90 -5.70
N PRO A 157 -15.20 -4.55 -6.71
CA PRO A 157 -14.91 -5.99 -6.84
C PRO A 157 -13.56 -6.40 -6.21
N VAL A 158 -12.81 -5.45 -5.64
CA VAL A 158 -11.47 -5.73 -5.08
C VAL A 158 -11.58 -6.69 -3.89
N ALA A 159 -12.60 -6.51 -3.04
CA ALA A 159 -12.89 -7.41 -1.93
C ALA A 159 -13.07 -8.87 -2.39
N ASP A 160 -13.92 -9.10 -3.40
CA ASP A 160 -14.22 -10.44 -3.92
C ASP A 160 -12.97 -11.13 -4.47
N THR A 161 -12.14 -10.37 -5.19
CA THR A 161 -10.87 -10.86 -5.75
C THR A 161 -9.88 -11.20 -4.63
N TYR A 162 -9.82 -10.36 -3.59
CA TYR A 162 -8.96 -10.54 -2.44
C TYR A 162 -9.33 -11.79 -1.62
N GLU A 163 -10.61 -11.99 -1.34
CA GLU A 163 -11.11 -13.18 -0.64
C GLU A 163 -10.84 -14.47 -1.43
N GLY A 164 -11.04 -14.45 -2.76
CA GLY A 164 -10.71 -15.57 -3.63
C GLY A 164 -9.22 -15.93 -3.61
N LEU A 165 -8.34 -14.93 -3.59
CA LEU A 165 -6.89 -15.13 -3.47
C LEU A 165 -6.51 -15.74 -2.11
N MET A 166 -7.04 -15.22 -1.00
CA MET A 166 -6.76 -15.73 0.34
C MET A 166 -7.26 -17.18 0.51
N ALA A 167 -8.46 -17.48 0.01
CA ALA A 167 -9.00 -18.85 0.03
C ALA A 167 -8.11 -19.84 -0.75
N SER A 168 -7.57 -19.41 -1.90
CA SER A 168 -6.68 -20.24 -2.72
C SER A 168 -5.34 -20.54 -2.02
N GLN A 169 -4.76 -19.57 -1.31
CA GLN A 169 -3.50 -19.72 -0.60
C GLN A 169 -3.60 -20.70 0.57
N VAL A 170 -4.70 -20.64 1.34
CA VAL A 170 -4.99 -21.60 2.42
C VAL A 170 -5.17 -23.01 1.88
N MET A 171 -5.82 -23.18 0.71
CA MET A 171 -5.97 -24.49 0.07
C MET A 171 -4.63 -25.07 -0.42
N THR A 172 -3.69 -24.24 -0.89
CA THR A 172 -2.35 -24.70 -1.30
C THR A 172 -1.44 -25.10 -0.14
N GLN A 173 -1.58 -24.47 1.03
CA GLN A 173 -0.79 -24.83 2.22
C GLN A 173 -1.29 -26.11 2.92
N ASN A 174 -2.53 -26.52 2.69
CA ASN A 174 -3.14 -27.72 3.28
C ASN A 174 -3.13 -28.97 2.38
N ARG A 175 -2.36 -28.99 1.28
CA ARG A 175 -2.15 -30.25 0.54
C ARG A 175 -1.24 -31.17 1.38
N PRO A 176 -1.67 -32.38 1.75
CA PRO A 176 -0.75 -33.36 2.31
C PRO A 176 0.33 -33.63 1.26
N VAL A 177 1.59 -33.55 1.69
CA VAL A 177 2.73 -33.98 0.89
C VAL A 177 2.57 -35.49 0.71
N GLY A 178 2.08 -35.89 -0.46
CA GLY A 178 2.00 -37.29 -0.89
C GLY A 178 3.33 -37.77 -1.43
#